data_AF-A0A0N9MTL8-F1
#
_entry.id   AF-A0A0N9MTL8-F1
#
_cell.length_a   1.000
_cell.length_b   1.000
_cell.length_c   1.000
_cell.angle_alpha   90.00
_cell.angle_beta   90.00
_cell.angle_gamma   90.00
#
_symmetry.space_group_name_H-M   'P 1'
#
loop_
_entity.id
_entity.type
_entity.pdbx_description
1 polymer ?
#
loop_
_entity_poly.entity_id
_entity_poly.type
_entity_poly.pdbx_seq_one_letter_code
_entity_poly.pdbx_strand_id
1 'polypeptide(L)'
;MVSVLNRSTRRLASAAAVGAFGIAIALGTTACGSGKISQTANQAPAVPGAAGTIQLAPSDVSGDTNRSGTIAVRNVHILYPTDKADAIFGDGGPFQVAFLVSNDSVNRTVKLDSITAKTGDVKVTPPTDAKDGNPAELRPNTALQAGEPAGALTGADDKTEVPRFTVELNNTGNTVAAGLTTPLTFNFSVYDLQGKKVQTVSTTIDTPVDGNTLPGRQDIVRDRQGE
;
A
#
# COMPACT_ATOMS: atom_id res chain seq x y z
N MET A 1 -40.00 7.79 -77.72
CA MET A 1 -38.88 8.73 -77.72
C MET A 1 -38.80 9.37 -76.33
N VAL A 2 -37.68 9.13 -75.64
CA VAL A 2 -37.11 9.81 -74.45
C VAL A 2 -37.86 9.81 -73.11
N SER A 3 -37.22 9.14 -72.15
CA SER A 3 -37.39 9.22 -70.69
C SER A 3 -36.63 10.44 -70.15
N VAL A 4 -37.25 11.24 -69.26
CA VAL A 4 -36.52 12.15 -68.36
C VAL A 4 -37.25 12.29 -67.01
N LEU A 5 -37.03 11.34 -66.11
CA LEU A 5 -37.04 11.61 -64.66
C LEU A 5 -35.87 10.86 -64.03
N ASN A 6 -34.68 11.46 -64.10
CA ASN A 6 -33.56 11.02 -63.26
C ASN A 6 -32.61 12.17 -62.94
N ARG A 7 -33.06 13.08 -62.07
CA ARG A 7 -32.16 13.92 -61.28
C ARG A 7 -32.80 14.12 -59.92
N SER A 8 -32.15 13.60 -58.87
CA SER A 8 -32.10 14.20 -57.52
C SER A 8 -32.01 13.19 -56.35
N THR A 9 -31.24 12.12 -56.46
CA THR A 9 -30.95 11.25 -55.28
C THR A 9 -29.47 11.03 -54.99
N ARG A 10 -28.56 11.28 -55.94
CA ARG A 10 -27.12 11.00 -55.75
C ARG A 10 -26.34 12.02 -54.91
N ARG A 11 -26.85 13.24 -54.69
CA ARG A 11 -26.11 14.29 -53.96
C ARG A 11 -26.35 14.30 -52.45
N LEU A 12 -27.44 13.70 -51.98
CA LEU A 12 -27.74 13.62 -50.54
C LEU A 12 -27.02 12.46 -49.83
N ALA A 13 -26.71 11.38 -50.54
CA ALA A 13 -26.02 10.22 -49.97
C ALA A 13 -24.54 10.50 -49.61
N SER A 14 -23.87 11.40 -50.33
CA SER A 14 -22.44 11.69 -50.10
C SER A 14 -22.17 12.58 -48.88
N ALA A 15 -23.14 13.36 -48.41
CA ALA A 15 -22.96 14.23 -47.24
C ALA A 15 -23.10 13.48 -45.91
N ALA A 16 -23.98 12.48 -45.84
CA ALA A 16 -24.18 11.67 -44.64
C ALA A 16 -23.01 10.72 -44.34
N ALA A 17 -22.35 10.19 -45.38
CA ALA A 17 -21.23 9.27 -45.22
C ALA A 17 -19.98 9.95 -44.61
N VAL A 18 -19.68 11.19 -44.98
CA VAL A 18 -18.49 11.91 -44.48
C VAL A 18 -18.66 12.33 -43.02
N GLY A 19 -19.87 12.69 -42.59
CA GLY A 19 -20.16 13.02 -41.19
C GLY A 19 -20.03 11.82 -40.23
N ALA A 20 -20.40 10.62 -40.68
CA ALA A 20 -20.33 9.40 -39.87
C ALA A 20 -18.88 8.91 -39.63
N PHE A 21 -18.00 9.03 -40.62
CA PHE A 21 -16.58 8.71 -40.46
C PHE A 21 -15.81 9.74 -39.62
N GLY A 22 -16.20 11.03 -39.68
CA GLY A 22 -15.59 12.08 -38.84
C GLY A 22 -15.86 11.89 -37.34
N ILE A 23 -17.06 11.45 -36.97
CA ILE A 23 -17.42 11.17 -35.58
C ILE A 23 -16.74 9.90 -35.06
N ALA A 24 -16.57 8.87 -35.90
CA ALA A 24 -15.87 7.63 -35.53
C ALA A 24 -14.37 7.85 -35.27
N ILE A 25 -13.72 8.75 -36.02
CA ILE A 25 -12.30 9.08 -35.82
C ILE A 25 -12.12 9.95 -34.56
N ALA A 26 -13.01 10.91 -34.30
CA ALA A 26 -12.93 11.78 -33.12
C ALA A 26 -13.22 11.04 -31.79
N LEU A 27 -14.14 10.05 -31.80
CA LEU A 27 -14.43 9.21 -30.64
C LEU A 27 -13.42 8.05 -30.46
N GLY A 28 -12.74 7.64 -31.53
CA GLY A 28 -11.70 6.61 -31.49
C GLY A 28 -10.41 7.07 -30.80
N THR A 29 -10.06 8.36 -30.90
CA THR A 29 -8.83 8.90 -30.31
C THR A 29 -8.94 9.21 -28.81
N THR A 30 -10.15 9.34 -28.26
CA THR A 30 -10.37 9.53 -26.81
C THR A 30 -10.59 8.22 -26.05
N ALA A 31 -10.74 7.10 -26.75
CA ALA A 31 -11.06 5.79 -26.15
C ALA A 31 -9.82 4.93 -25.81
N CYS A 32 -8.61 5.35 -26.19
CA CYS A 32 -7.38 4.59 -25.88
C CYS A 32 -6.87 4.79 -24.43
N GLY A 33 -7.37 5.79 -23.69
CA GLY A 33 -6.96 6.06 -22.31
C GLY A 33 -7.87 5.48 -21.22
N SER A 34 -9.04 4.92 -21.57
CA SER A 34 -10.19 4.89 -20.65
C SER A 34 -10.61 3.53 -20.10
N GLY A 35 -9.94 2.41 -20.39
CA GLY A 35 -10.50 1.12 -19.96
C GLY A 35 -9.55 -0.04 -19.73
N LYS A 36 -8.65 -0.34 -20.66
CA LYS A 36 -7.77 -1.53 -20.50
C LYS A 36 -6.49 -1.24 -19.74
N ILE A 37 -5.91 -0.07 -19.95
CA ILE A 37 -4.75 0.44 -19.21
C ILE A 37 -5.11 1.85 -18.75
N SER A 38 -5.74 1.95 -17.60
CA SER A 38 -6.07 3.25 -17.01
C SER A 38 -4.83 3.87 -16.38
N GLN A 39 -4.53 5.12 -16.73
CA GLN A 39 -3.41 5.86 -16.16
C GLN A 39 -3.65 6.24 -14.69
N THR A 40 -4.89 6.23 -14.22
CA THR A 40 -5.21 6.56 -12.81
C THR A 40 -5.42 5.31 -11.95
N ALA A 41 -5.90 4.21 -12.53
CA ALA A 41 -6.09 2.97 -11.75
C ALA A 41 -4.77 2.22 -11.48
N ASN A 42 -3.73 2.48 -12.28
CA ASN A 42 -2.40 1.88 -12.12
C ASN A 42 -1.41 2.83 -11.41
N GLN A 43 -1.87 3.96 -10.89
CA GLN A 43 -1.02 4.87 -10.12
C GLN A 43 -0.78 4.32 -8.71
N ALA A 44 0.46 4.43 -8.26
CA ALA A 44 0.78 4.27 -6.85
C ALA A 44 0.21 5.48 -6.06
N PRO A 45 -0.26 5.26 -4.82
CA PRO A 45 -0.65 6.37 -3.96
C PRO A 45 0.54 7.30 -3.72
N ALA A 46 0.28 8.62 -3.64
CA ALA A 46 1.29 9.63 -3.34
C ALA A 46 1.59 9.68 -1.83
N VAL A 47 2.07 8.56 -1.29
CA VAL A 47 2.48 8.40 0.11
C VAL A 47 3.93 7.92 0.16
N PRO A 48 4.68 8.22 1.23
CA PRO A 48 6.10 7.88 1.30
C PRO A 48 6.35 6.37 1.39
N GLY A 49 5.40 5.59 1.91
CA GLY A 49 5.59 4.17 2.16
C GLY A 49 5.33 3.24 0.96
N ALA A 50 6.04 2.11 0.97
CA ALA A 50 5.88 1.03 0.01
C ALA A 50 4.64 0.15 0.31
N ALA A 51 4.32 -0.75 -0.61
CA ALA A 51 3.17 -1.66 -0.48
C ALA A 51 3.49 -3.06 -1.02
N GLY A 52 2.84 -4.06 -0.45
CA GLY A 52 2.89 -5.45 -0.89
C GLY A 52 1.52 -6.11 -0.81
N THR A 53 1.23 -7.05 -1.70
CA THR A 53 -0.03 -7.81 -1.67
C THR A 53 0.26 -9.29 -1.79
N ILE A 54 -0.33 -10.09 -0.90
CA ILE A 54 -0.24 -11.55 -0.92
C ILE A 54 -1.61 -12.10 -1.31
N GLN A 55 -1.65 -12.93 -2.34
CA GLN A 55 -2.85 -13.69 -2.71
C GLN A 55 -2.98 -14.92 -1.81
N LEU A 56 -4.12 -15.08 -1.15
CA LEU A 56 -4.40 -16.26 -0.34
C LEU A 56 -4.78 -17.45 -1.23
N ALA A 57 -4.35 -18.65 -0.83
CA ALA A 57 -4.71 -19.88 -1.54
C ALA A 57 -6.24 -20.05 -1.57
N PRO A 58 -6.83 -20.56 -2.68
CA PRO A 58 -8.27 -20.76 -2.79
C PRO A 58 -8.84 -21.60 -1.64
N SER A 59 -10.12 -21.38 -1.33
CA SER A 59 -10.85 -22.14 -0.32
C SER A 59 -11.98 -22.90 -0.98
N ASP A 60 -12.04 -24.20 -0.75
CA ASP A 60 -13.21 -24.98 -1.12
C ASP A 60 -14.25 -24.83 -0.02
N VAL A 61 -15.35 -24.14 -0.34
CA VAL A 61 -16.50 -24.00 0.55
C VAL A 61 -17.66 -24.67 -0.15
N SER A 62 -18.19 -25.75 0.43
CA SER A 62 -19.34 -26.50 -0.10
C SER A 62 -19.15 -27.06 -1.52
N GLY A 63 -17.92 -27.37 -1.92
CA GLY A 63 -17.60 -27.94 -3.25
C GLY A 63 -17.29 -26.90 -4.33
N ASP A 64 -17.42 -25.60 -4.03
CA ASP A 64 -17.05 -24.52 -4.92
C ASP A 64 -15.70 -23.89 -4.52
N THR A 65 -14.76 -23.88 -5.45
CA THR A 65 -13.46 -23.21 -5.29
C THR A 65 -13.65 -21.69 -5.31
N ASN A 66 -13.56 -21.07 -4.15
CA ASN A 66 -13.72 -19.63 -3.98
C ASN A 66 -12.37 -18.91 -3.84
N ARG A 67 -12.31 -17.67 -4.31
CA ARG A 67 -11.18 -16.78 -4.03
C ARG A 67 -11.17 -16.43 -2.55
N SER A 68 -10.09 -16.79 -1.85
CA SER A 68 -9.93 -16.53 -0.42
C SER A 68 -9.54 -15.09 -0.08
N GLY A 69 -9.43 -14.19 -1.06
CA GLY A 69 -9.01 -12.80 -0.85
C GLY A 69 -7.49 -12.60 -0.79
N THR A 70 -7.08 -11.46 -0.26
CA THR A 70 -5.70 -10.99 -0.21
C THR A 70 -5.34 -10.43 1.16
N ILE A 71 -4.05 -10.49 1.48
CA ILE A 71 -3.44 -9.66 2.53
C ILE A 71 -2.78 -8.49 1.84
N ALA A 72 -3.21 -7.27 2.16
CA ALA A 72 -2.63 -6.05 1.63
C ALA A 72 -1.84 -5.35 2.72
N VAL A 73 -0.52 -5.23 2.51
CA VAL A 73 0.37 -4.42 3.34
C VAL A 73 0.58 -3.09 2.62
N ARG A 74 0.34 -1.97 3.31
CA ARG A 74 0.24 -0.64 2.71
C ARG A 74 1.00 0.38 3.53
N ASN A 75 1.52 1.39 2.83
CA ASN A 75 2.24 2.53 3.38
C ASN A 75 3.32 2.12 4.39
N VAL A 76 4.11 1.10 4.06
CA VAL A 76 5.22 0.66 4.90
C VAL A 76 6.38 1.63 4.76
N HIS A 77 6.76 2.29 5.84
CA HIS A 77 7.92 3.18 5.88
C HIS A 77 8.55 3.15 7.26
N ILE A 78 9.86 3.37 7.30
CA ILE A 78 10.61 3.58 8.53
C ILE A 78 10.62 5.08 8.81
N LEU A 79 10.19 5.48 10.00
CA LEU A 79 10.28 6.87 10.44
C LEU A 79 11.69 7.14 10.93
N TYR A 80 12.38 8.03 10.23
CA TYR A 80 13.67 8.51 10.68
C TYR A 80 13.47 9.50 11.85
N PRO A 81 14.24 9.35 12.93
CA PRO A 81 14.13 10.23 14.08
C PRO A 81 14.56 11.66 13.71
N THR A 82 13.83 12.63 14.22
CA THR A 82 14.14 14.06 14.04
C THR A 82 15.05 14.58 15.15
N ASP A 83 14.91 14.03 16.36
CA ASP A 83 15.72 14.37 17.51
C ASP A 83 16.89 13.39 17.65
N LYS A 84 18.10 13.92 17.87
CA LYS A 84 19.32 13.11 18.05
C LYS A 84 19.58 12.14 16.89
N ALA A 85 19.22 12.54 15.67
CA ALA A 85 19.34 11.73 14.46
C ALA A 85 20.73 11.10 14.28
N ASP A 86 21.81 11.86 14.50
CA ASP A 86 23.18 11.36 14.35
C ASP A 86 23.52 10.25 15.37
N ALA A 87 23.05 10.40 16.62
CA ALA A 87 23.27 9.40 17.66
C ALA A 87 22.45 8.13 17.38
N ILE A 88 21.16 8.29 17.07
CA ILE A 88 20.28 7.15 16.78
C ILE A 88 20.73 6.40 15.53
N PHE A 89 21.22 7.12 14.51
CA PHE A 89 21.82 6.50 13.34
C PHE A 89 23.12 5.77 13.67
N GLY A 90 24.03 6.39 14.43
CA GLY A 90 25.28 5.77 14.86
C GLY A 90 25.08 4.51 15.70
N ASP A 91 24.03 4.50 16.53
CA ASP A 91 23.63 3.35 17.35
C ASP A 91 22.79 2.32 16.56
N GLY A 92 22.32 2.68 15.36
CA GLY A 92 21.53 1.82 14.48
C GLY A 92 20.07 1.62 14.92
N GLY A 93 19.50 2.55 15.68
CA GLY A 93 18.11 2.54 16.14
C GLY A 93 17.95 3.09 17.57
N PRO A 94 16.73 3.11 18.13
CA PRO A 94 15.49 2.57 17.57
C PRO A 94 14.92 3.43 16.44
N PHE A 95 14.52 2.79 15.34
CA PHE A 95 13.71 3.39 14.29
C PHE A 95 12.27 2.89 14.39
N GLN A 96 11.29 3.77 14.30
CA GLN A 96 9.88 3.36 14.27
C GLN A 96 9.48 2.91 12.87
N VAL A 97 8.60 1.92 12.78
CA VAL A 97 8.03 1.46 11.50
C VAL A 97 6.53 1.69 11.50
N ALA A 98 6.03 2.38 10.49
CA ALA A 98 4.60 2.57 10.29
C ALA A 98 4.11 1.81 9.06
N PHE A 99 2.92 1.21 9.18
CA PHE A 99 2.25 0.48 8.11
C PHE A 99 0.78 0.22 8.44
N LEU A 100 0.03 -0.19 7.42
CA LEU A 100 -1.31 -0.74 7.53
C LEU A 100 -1.34 -2.14 6.90
N VAL A 101 -1.92 -3.12 7.58
CA VAL A 101 -2.23 -4.42 7.00
C VAL A 101 -3.73 -4.58 6.95
N SER A 102 -4.31 -4.91 5.79
CA SER A 102 -5.71 -5.29 5.65
C SER A 102 -5.85 -6.74 5.21
N ASN A 103 -6.90 -7.38 5.73
CA ASN A 103 -7.33 -8.71 5.32
C ASN A 103 -8.63 -8.59 4.52
N ASP A 104 -8.53 -8.69 3.20
CA ASP A 104 -9.70 -8.61 2.29
C ASP A 104 -10.35 -9.99 2.08
N SER A 105 -9.98 -10.98 2.90
CA SER A 105 -10.64 -12.28 2.90
C SER A 105 -12.03 -12.19 3.48
N VAL A 106 -12.96 -12.95 2.90
CA VAL A 106 -14.32 -13.13 3.42
C VAL A 106 -14.43 -14.31 4.40
N ASN A 107 -13.43 -15.19 4.44
CA ASN A 107 -13.52 -16.48 5.14
C ASN A 107 -12.20 -16.97 5.77
N ARG A 108 -11.15 -16.14 5.78
CA ARG A 108 -9.89 -16.44 6.46
C ARG A 108 -9.58 -15.40 7.51
N THR A 109 -9.07 -15.88 8.65
CA THR A 109 -8.44 -15.03 9.66
C THR A 109 -6.94 -15.02 9.40
N VAL A 110 -6.32 -13.86 9.49
CA VAL A 110 -4.88 -13.66 9.24
C VAL A 110 -4.23 -13.20 10.53
N LYS A 111 -3.09 -13.75 10.90
CA LYS A 111 -2.31 -13.31 12.06
C LYS A 111 -0.96 -12.80 11.62
N LEU A 112 -0.58 -11.60 12.03
CA LEU A 112 0.79 -11.11 11.93
C LEU A 112 1.64 -11.82 13.00
N ASP A 113 2.53 -12.70 12.58
CA ASP A 113 3.36 -13.47 13.51
C ASP A 113 4.63 -12.71 13.88
N SER A 114 5.29 -12.13 12.87
CA SER A 114 6.53 -11.38 13.06
C SER A 114 6.85 -10.50 11.86
N ILE A 115 7.74 -9.54 12.09
CA ILE A 115 8.42 -8.78 11.06
C ILE A 115 9.91 -9.06 11.23
N THR A 116 10.64 -9.28 10.15
CA THR A 116 12.09 -9.51 10.18
C THR A 116 12.80 -8.57 9.24
N ALA A 117 14.01 -8.16 9.63
CA ALA A 117 14.91 -7.36 8.81
C ALA A 117 16.16 -8.18 8.46
N LYS A 118 16.84 -7.81 7.37
CA LYS A 118 18.14 -8.43 7.01
C LYS A 118 19.23 -8.11 8.03
N THR A 119 19.17 -6.93 8.62
CA THR A 119 20.12 -6.42 9.61
C THR A 119 19.33 -5.74 10.71
N GLY A 120 19.66 -6.05 11.95
CA GLY A 120 18.94 -5.57 13.13
C GLY A 120 17.77 -6.45 13.56
N ASP A 121 17.13 -6.03 14.64
CA ASP A 121 16.05 -6.74 15.32
C ASP A 121 14.77 -5.91 15.28
N VAL A 122 13.65 -6.55 14.93
CA VAL A 122 12.33 -5.89 14.92
C VAL A 122 11.54 -6.33 16.14
N LYS A 123 11.13 -5.37 16.95
CA LYS A 123 10.27 -5.56 18.11
C LYS A 123 8.87 -5.04 17.79
N VAL A 124 7.88 -5.93 17.87
CA VAL A 124 6.46 -5.60 17.65
C VAL A 124 5.74 -5.63 18.99
N THR A 125 5.17 -4.49 19.39
CA THR A 125 4.44 -4.33 20.65
C THR A 125 2.96 -4.04 20.34
N PRO A 126 2.01 -4.87 20.82
CA PRO A 126 0.59 -4.65 20.60
C PRO A 126 0.05 -3.44 21.36
N PRO A 127 -1.06 -2.82 20.91
CA PRO A 127 -1.73 -1.75 21.64
C PRO A 127 -2.27 -2.24 22.98
N THR A 128 -2.17 -1.40 24.01
CA THR A 128 -2.64 -1.68 25.39
C THR A 128 -4.15 -1.76 25.51
N ASP A 129 -4.88 -1.02 24.65
CA ASP A 129 -6.33 -0.85 24.73
C ASP A 129 -7.09 -1.67 23.70
N ALA A 130 -6.51 -2.77 23.22
CA ALA A 130 -7.19 -3.73 22.35
C ALA A 130 -8.38 -4.37 23.09
N LYS A 131 -9.59 -3.88 22.81
CA LYS A 131 -10.82 -4.31 23.50
C LYS A 131 -11.28 -5.72 23.12
N ASP A 132 -10.73 -6.30 22.05
CA ASP A 132 -11.15 -7.58 21.49
C ASP A 132 -9.96 -8.47 21.10
N GLY A 133 -9.85 -9.64 21.75
CA GLY A 133 -9.01 -10.76 21.29
C GLY A 133 -7.50 -10.47 21.17
N ASN A 134 -6.82 -11.27 20.35
CA ASN A 134 -5.41 -11.06 20.03
C ASN A 134 -5.32 -9.94 18.97
N PRO A 135 -4.72 -8.77 19.26
CA PRO A 135 -4.71 -7.62 18.35
C PRO A 135 -3.93 -7.89 17.05
N ALA A 136 -3.09 -8.92 17.03
CA ALA A 136 -2.33 -9.31 15.83
C ALA A 136 -3.16 -10.17 14.86
N GLU A 137 -4.37 -10.57 15.25
CA GLU A 137 -5.31 -11.33 14.42
C GLU A 137 -6.29 -10.40 13.72
N LEU A 138 -6.21 -10.39 12.39
CA LEU A 138 -7.16 -9.75 11.49
C LEU A 138 -8.25 -10.76 11.11
N ARG A 139 -9.47 -10.51 11.56
CA ARG A 139 -10.67 -11.22 11.09
C ARG A 139 -10.95 -10.88 9.62
N PRO A 140 -11.87 -11.60 8.96
CA PRO A 140 -12.32 -11.22 7.62
C PRO A 140 -12.73 -9.74 7.54
N ASN A 141 -12.24 -9.03 6.51
CA ASN A 141 -12.49 -7.61 6.23
C ASN A 141 -12.07 -6.64 7.35
N THR A 142 -11.05 -6.97 8.14
CA THR A 142 -10.48 -6.05 9.14
C THR A 142 -9.08 -5.60 8.77
N ALA A 143 -8.62 -4.52 9.40
CA ALA A 143 -7.27 -4.00 9.25
C ALA A 143 -6.60 -3.80 10.61
N LEU A 144 -5.26 -3.87 10.62
CA LEU A 144 -4.43 -3.42 11.73
C LEU A 144 -3.50 -2.29 11.26
N GLN A 145 -3.10 -1.44 12.20
CA GLN A 145 -2.21 -0.32 11.94
C GLN A 145 -1.05 -0.35 12.93
N ALA A 146 0.13 0.05 12.46
CA ALA A 146 1.32 0.23 13.27
C ALA A 146 1.93 1.61 13.02
N GLY A 147 2.55 2.15 14.06
CA GLY A 147 3.23 3.44 14.03
C GLY A 147 2.29 4.62 13.79
N GLU A 148 2.86 5.82 13.85
CA GLU A 148 2.15 7.07 13.59
C GLU A 148 2.81 7.78 12.41
N PRO A 149 2.24 7.67 11.19
CA PRO A 149 2.76 8.42 10.06
C PRO A 149 2.57 9.93 10.27
N ALA A 150 3.43 10.74 9.64
CA ALA A 150 3.32 12.19 9.70
C ALA A 150 1.91 12.67 9.26
N GLY A 151 1.31 13.56 10.06
CA GLY A 151 -0.04 14.08 9.80
C GLY A 151 -1.16 13.08 10.11
N ALA A 152 -0.87 11.95 10.73
CA ALA A 152 -1.90 11.10 11.32
C ALA A 152 -2.69 11.90 12.35
N LEU A 153 -4.02 11.76 12.34
CA LEU A 153 -4.86 12.25 13.42
C LEU A 153 -4.43 11.51 14.70
N THR A 154 -3.73 12.22 15.57
CA THR A 154 -3.55 11.84 16.97
C THR A 154 -4.80 12.28 17.70
N GLY A 155 -5.25 11.49 18.67
CA GLY A 155 -6.47 11.73 19.42
C GLY A 155 -6.44 12.97 20.33
N ALA A 156 -5.77 14.06 19.94
CA ALA A 156 -5.78 15.32 20.67
C ALA A 156 -7.16 16.01 20.58
N ASP A 157 -7.92 15.80 19.49
CA ASP A 157 -9.25 16.42 19.29
C ASP A 157 -10.42 15.43 19.14
N ASP A 158 -10.17 14.14 18.89
CA ASP A 158 -11.21 13.13 18.71
C ASP A 158 -11.09 12.00 19.75
N LYS A 159 -12.19 11.74 20.48
CA LYS A 159 -12.35 10.68 21.49
C LYS A 159 -12.30 9.24 20.91
N THR A 160 -11.65 9.05 19.77
CA THR A 160 -11.48 7.78 19.07
C THR A 160 -10.01 7.56 18.78
N GLU A 161 -9.26 7.21 19.82
CA GLU A 161 -7.91 6.69 19.68
C GLU A 161 -7.95 5.40 18.86
N VAL A 162 -7.25 5.37 17.72
CA VAL A 162 -7.13 4.17 16.89
C VAL A 162 -6.04 3.30 17.51
N PRO A 163 -6.34 2.05 17.93
CA PRO A 163 -5.33 1.18 18.52
C PRO A 163 -4.25 0.85 17.49
N ARG A 164 -3.00 1.15 17.82
CA ARG A 164 -1.84 0.98 16.94
C ARG A 164 -0.77 0.12 17.59
N PHE A 165 -0.13 -0.71 16.79
CA PHE A 165 1.09 -1.40 17.17
C PHE A 165 2.26 -0.42 17.23
N THR A 166 3.13 -0.59 18.22
CA THR A 166 4.45 0.05 18.24
C THR A 166 5.47 -0.93 17.67
N VAL A 167 6.11 -0.56 16.56
CA VAL A 167 7.12 -1.39 15.90
C VAL A 167 8.44 -0.65 15.86
N GLU A 168 9.47 -1.26 16.45
CA GLU A 168 10.81 -0.70 16.58
C GLU A 168 11.82 -1.59 15.86
N LEU A 169 12.63 -0.99 14.99
CA LEU A 169 13.76 -1.60 14.32
C LEU A 169 15.06 -1.11 14.98
N ASN A 170 15.81 -2.04 15.55
CA ASN A 170 17.00 -1.78 16.37
C ASN A 170 18.25 -2.46 15.77
N ASN A 171 19.44 -2.08 16.25
CA ASN A 171 20.71 -2.76 15.93
C ASN A 171 21.02 -2.87 14.42
N THR A 172 20.60 -1.88 13.63
CA THR A 172 20.74 -1.92 12.17
C THR A 172 22.12 -1.44 11.68
N GLY A 173 22.95 -0.93 12.59
CA GLY A 173 24.15 -0.18 12.25
C GLY A 173 23.83 0.96 11.28
N ASN A 174 24.66 1.13 10.26
CA ASN A 174 24.52 2.23 9.30
C ASN A 174 23.61 1.90 8.10
N THR A 175 22.76 0.87 8.20
CA THR A 175 21.97 0.38 7.05
C THR A 175 20.63 1.09 6.87
N VAL A 176 20.18 1.86 7.85
CA VAL A 176 18.92 2.61 7.85
C VAL A 176 19.23 4.10 7.84
N ALA A 177 19.34 4.70 6.64
CA ALA A 177 19.53 6.13 6.46
C ALA A 177 18.38 6.73 5.64
N ALA A 178 18.01 7.98 5.92
CA ALA A 178 16.95 8.67 5.19
C ALA A 178 17.22 8.65 3.66
N GLY A 179 16.18 8.31 2.89
CA GLY A 179 16.28 8.15 1.44
C GLY A 179 16.82 6.80 0.94
N LEU A 180 17.22 5.89 1.84
CA LEU A 180 17.49 4.49 1.50
C LEU A 180 16.24 3.62 1.72
N THR A 181 16.30 2.40 1.18
CA THR A 181 15.28 1.37 1.40
C THR A 181 15.87 0.20 2.19
N THR A 182 15.14 -0.27 3.19
CA THR A 182 15.49 -1.43 4.00
C THR A 182 14.45 -2.54 3.77
N PRO A 183 14.85 -3.74 3.35
CA PRO A 183 13.90 -4.83 3.11
C PRO A 183 13.36 -5.36 4.45
N LEU A 184 12.05 -5.26 4.64
CA LEU A 184 11.33 -5.83 5.79
C LEU A 184 10.45 -6.96 5.32
N THR A 185 10.56 -8.12 5.97
CA THR A 185 9.74 -9.31 5.68
C THR A 185 8.64 -9.45 6.72
N PHE A 186 7.39 -9.40 6.26
CA PHE A 186 6.21 -9.63 7.08
C PHE A 186 5.82 -11.10 6.99
N ASN A 187 5.64 -11.75 8.14
CA ASN A 187 5.29 -13.17 8.23
C ASN A 187 3.90 -13.33 8.83
N PHE A 188 3.06 -14.10 8.15
CA PHE A 188 1.67 -14.29 8.52
C PHE A 188 1.29 -15.77 8.60
N SER A 189 0.43 -16.08 9.57
CA SER A 189 -0.31 -17.33 9.64
C SER A 189 -1.76 -17.11 9.22
N VAL A 190 -2.27 -17.98 8.37
CA VAL A 190 -3.64 -17.90 7.85
C VAL A 190 -4.44 -19.06 8.42
N TYR A 191 -5.62 -18.75 8.95
CA TYR A 191 -6.52 -19.68 9.60
C TYR A 191 -7.87 -19.70 8.89
N ASP A 192 -8.57 -20.84 8.96
CA ASP A 192 -9.98 -20.91 8.60
C ASP A 192 -10.88 -20.34 9.71
N LEU A 193 -12.19 -20.26 9.44
CA LEU A 193 -13.17 -19.77 10.41
C LEU A 193 -13.31 -20.69 11.63
N GLN A 194 -12.81 -21.92 11.54
CA GLN A 194 -12.79 -22.91 12.61
C GLN A 194 -11.51 -22.83 13.47
N GLY A 195 -10.58 -21.92 13.14
CA GLY A 195 -9.35 -21.70 13.88
C GLY A 195 -8.22 -22.67 13.52
N LYS A 196 -8.37 -23.50 12.49
CA LYS A 196 -7.29 -24.36 11.99
C LYS A 196 -6.37 -23.56 11.08
N LYS A 197 -5.06 -23.66 11.31
CA LYS A 197 -4.04 -23.07 10.44
C LYS A 197 -4.04 -23.77 9.08
N VAL A 198 -4.16 -22.98 8.01
CA VAL A 198 -4.26 -23.44 6.62
C VAL A 198 -3.00 -23.12 5.85
N GLN A 199 -2.40 -21.96 6.12
CA GLN A 199 -1.24 -21.48 5.37
C GLN A 199 -0.29 -20.66 6.26
N THR A 200 0.98 -20.62 5.89
CA THR A 200 1.94 -19.60 6.32
C THR A 200 2.38 -18.86 5.08
N VAL A 201 2.35 -17.53 5.10
CA VAL A 201 2.73 -16.69 3.97
C VAL A 201 3.62 -15.55 4.43
N SER A 202 4.53 -15.12 3.56
CA SER A 202 5.41 -13.99 3.85
C SER A 202 5.52 -13.08 2.63
N THR A 203 5.78 -11.80 2.88
CA THR A 203 6.12 -10.84 1.82
C THR A 203 7.26 -9.95 2.28
N THR A 204 8.22 -9.72 1.40
CA THR A 204 9.32 -8.78 1.63
C THR A 204 9.01 -7.49 0.89
N ILE A 205 9.09 -6.38 1.62
CA ILE A 205 8.80 -5.03 1.13
C ILE A 205 10.06 -4.19 1.30
N ASP A 206 10.54 -3.63 0.20
CA ASP A 206 11.62 -2.64 0.20
C ASP A 206 11.10 -1.34 0.84
N THR A 207 11.34 -1.22 2.13
CA THR A 207 10.70 -0.21 2.98
C THR A 207 11.54 1.06 2.96
N PRO A 208 11.03 2.17 2.39
CA PRO A 208 11.76 3.44 2.39
C PRO A 208 11.91 4.00 3.81
N VAL A 209 13.05 4.63 4.05
CA VAL A 209 13.32 5.41 5.25
C VAL A 209 12.89 6.84 4.99
N ASP A 210 11.77 7.22 5.60
CA ASP A 210 11.18 8.54 5.49
C ASP A 210 11.91 9.51 6.40
N GLY A 211 12.43 10.60 5.81
CA GLY A 211 13.11 11.68 6.52
C GLY A 211 12.18 12.60 7.31
N ASN A 212 10.87 12.33 7.31
CA ASN A 212 9.81 13.15 7.89
C ASN A 212 9.67 14.53 7.21
N THR A 213 8.52 15.18 7.41
CA THR A 213 8.12 16.44 6.75
C THR A 213 8.25 17.67 7.65
N LEU A 214 9.11 17.63 8.69
CA LEU A 214 9.25 18.81 9.54
C LEU A 214 9.74 20.02 8.71
N PRO A 215 9.08 21.19 8.82
CA PRO A 215 9.25 22.36 7.94
C PRO A 215 10.60 23.09 8.06
N GLY A 216 11.59 22.50 8.71
CA GLY A 216 12.93 23.08 8.88
C GLY A 216 13.90 22.58 7.81
N ARG A 217 14.54 23.49 7.09
CA ARG A 217 15.73 23.17 6.29
C ARG A 217 16.79 22.54 7.20
N GLN A 218 17.18 21.29 6.93
CA GLN A 218 18.33 20.63 7.58
C GLN A 218 19.67 21.09 6.95
N ASP A 219 19.79 22.38 6.63
CA ASP A 219 20.99 22.99 6.05
C ASP A 219 22.06 23.25 7.13
N ILE A 220 22.12 22.42 8.16
CA ILE A 220 23.30 22.43 9.03
C ILE A 220 24.33 21.61 8.26
N VAL A 221 25.30 22.31 7.68
CA VAL A 221 26.50 21.71 7.11
C VAL A 221 26.99 20.67 8.10
N ARG A 222 27.06 19.40 7.69
CA ARG A 222 27.79 18.38 8.44
C ARG A 222 29.20 18.93 8.58
N ASP A 223 29.52 19.49 9.74
CA ASP A 223 30.85 20.01 9.99
C ASP A 223 31.81 18.89 9.60
N ARG A 224 32.64 19.16 8.59
CA ARG A 224 33.85 18.38 8.44
C ARG A 224 34.59 18.59 9.74
N GLN A 225 34.57 17.60 10.62
CA GLN A 225 35.56 17.51 11.69
C GLN A 225 36.92 17.49 11.00
N GLY A 226 37.51 18.68 10.91
CA GLY A 226 38.90 18.92 10.59
C GLY A 226 39.48 19.68 11.77
N GLU A 227 40.06 18.94 12.70
CA GLU A 227 41.43 19.11 13.21
C GLU A 227 41.87 17.82 13.92
#